data_AF-A0A1Q8RVL9-F1
#
_entry.id   AF-A0A1Q8RVL9-F1
#
_cell.length_a   1.000
_cell.length_b   1.000
_cell.length_c   1.000
_cell.angle_alpha   90.00
_cell.angle_beta   90.00
_cell.angle_gamma   90.00
#
_symmetry.space_group_name_H-M   'P 1'
#
loop_
_entity.id
_entity.type
_entity.pdbx_description
1 polymer ?
#
loop_
_entity_poly.entity_id
_entity_poly.type
_entity_poly.pdbx_seq_one_letter_code
_entity_poly.pdbx_strand_id
1 'polypeptide(L)'
;MFSDLESKPFLGHPSGRTGVDSEQYQHRCVKPKGSLLSHASVLLLTSLFWLLVMFFTFPTPEDEPLTRALISTSPSYNVTSNRRKLTCGNSTDEAVKMGCKYDASLGGWLAAPCFDQYWVNDYLTDGSGTAFADKDLSQRMTHSEVLERGFY
;
A
#
# COMPACT_ATOMS: atom_id res chain seq x y z
N MET A 1 -22.00 -34.90 -0.20
CA MET A 1 -20.83 -34.18 0.35
C MET A 1 -20.20 -33.45 -0.82
N PHE A 2 -20.35 -32.13 -0.82
CA PHE A 2 -19.77 -31.09 -1.71
C PHE A 2 -19.88 -31.25 -3.23
N SER A 3 -20.91 -30.59 -3.78
CA SER A 3 -20.86 -29.97 -5.10
C SER A 3 -20.11 -28.64 -4.93
N ASP A 4 -18.97 -28.45 -5.60
CA ASP A 4 -18.33 -27.14 -5.69
C ASP A 4 -18.63 -26.50 -7.05
N LEU A 5 -19.09 -25.26 -6.96
CA LEU A 5 -19.60 -24.43 -8.02
C LEU A 5 -18.46 -23.92 -8.90
N GLU A 6 -18.51 -24.29 -10.18
CA GLU A 6 -17.71 -23.69 -11.23
C GLU A 6 -18.07 -22.20 -11.37
N SER A 7 -17.18 -21.32 -10.87
CA SER A 7 -17.31 -19.87 -11.01
C SER A 7 -16.95 -19.46 -12.44
N LYS A 8 -17.97 -19.12 -13.25
CA LYS A 8 -17.77 -18.37 -14.50
C LYS A 8 -17.84 -16.87 -14.18
N PRO A 9 -16.75 -16.09 -14.36
CA PRO A 9 -16.89 -14.65 -14.52
C PRO A 9 -17.38 -14.36 -15.95
N PHE A 10 -17.70 -13.11 -16.24
CA PHE A 10 -18.29 -12.59 -17.49
C PHE A 10 -19.82 -12.54 -17.46
N LEU A 11 -20.29 -11.44 -16.86
CA LEU A 11 -21.63 -10.87 -16.96
C LEU A 11 -22.10 -10.84 -18.43
N GLY A 12 -22.83 -11.86 -18.85
CA GLY A 12 -23.67 -11.81 -20.04
C GLY A 12 -25.03 -11.22 -19.67
N HIS A 13 -25.31 -9.99 -20.10
CA HIS A 13 -26.66 -9.45 -20.04
C HIS A 13 -27.42 -9.82 -21.33
N PRO A 14 -28.50 -10.62 -21.25
CA PRO A 14 -29.33 -10.88 -22.42
C PRO A 14 -30.18 -9.63 -22.73
N SER A 15 -30.00 -9.09 -23.93
CA SER A 15 -30.89 -8.09 -24.49
C SER A 15 -32.10 -8.78 -25.13
N GLY A 16 -33.31 -8.40 -24.70
CA GLY A 16 -34.51 -8.45 -25.55
C GLY A 16 -35.66 -9.35 -25.12
N ARG A 17 -36.76 -8.72 -24.69
CA ARG A 17 -38.14 -8.87 -25.21
C ARG A 17 -39.10 -7.98 -24.40
N THR A 18 -39.58 -6.88 -24.99
CA THR A 18 -40.91 -6.70 -25.61
C THR A 18 -42.11 -6.83 -24.66
N GLY A 19 -42.68 -5.67 -24.32
CA GLY A 19 -44.11 -5.37 -24.43
C GLY A 19 -45.10 -6.22 -23.64
N VAL A 20 -45.56 -5.68 -22.52
CA VAL A 20 -46.95 -5.82 -22.05
C VAL A 20 -47.37 -4.47 -21.48
N ASP A 21 -48.28 -3.79 -22.18
CA ASP A 21 -49.06 -2.70 -21.65
C ASP A 21 -50.06 -3.26 -20.63
N SER A 22 -50.06 -2.69 -19.43
CA SER A 22 -51.23 -2.74 -18.55
C SER A 22 -51.27 -1.50 -17.69
N GLU A 23 -52.35 -0.78 -17.90
CA GLU A 23 -52.69 0.51 -17.32
C GLU A 23 -52.78 0.48 -15.79
N GLN A 24 -52.71 1.69 -15.24
CA GLN A 24 -53.39 2.09 -14.01
C GLN A 24 -52.65 1.87 -12.69
N TYR A 25 -51.49 2.53 -12.55
CA TYR A 25 -51.10 3.12 -11.28
C TYR A 25 -50.99 4.64 -11.46
N GLN A 26 -51.94 5.37 -10.85
CA GLN A 26 -51.80 6.81 -10.64
C GLN A 26 -50.56 7.07 -9.77
N HIS A 27 -49.41 7.22 -10.42
CA HIS A 27 -48.24 7.80 -9.80
C HIS A 27 -48.54 9.27 -9.56
N ARG A 28 -49.04 9.58 -8.37
CA ARG A 28 -48.94 10.91 -7.79
C ARG A 28 -47.45 11.26 -7.82
N CYS A 29 -47.06 12.14 -8.73
CA CYS A 29 -45.68 12.60 -8.86
C CYS A 29 -45.36 13.47 -7.64
N VAL A 30 -45.03 12.82 -6.52
CA VAL A 30 -44.38 13.48 -5.39
C VAL A 30 -42.97 13.79 -5.89
N LYS A 31 -42.72 15.07 -6.17
CA LYS A 31 -41.36 15.54 -6.43
C LYS A 31 -40.48 15.09 -5.26
N PRO A 32 -39.43 14.25 -5.45
CA PRO A 32 -38.51 13.93 -4.37
C PRO A 32 -37.61 15.14 -4.13
N LYS A 33 -38.14 16.16 -3.46
CA LYS A 33 -37.32 17.21 -2.84
C LYS A 33 -36.94 16.70 -1.45
N GLY A 34 -35.81 16.01 -1.33
CA GLY A 34 -35.28 15.69 0.01
C GLY A 34 -34.20 14.63 0.17
N SER A 35 -33.76 13.90 -0.87
CA SER A 35 -32.77 12.82 -0.65
C SER A 35 -31.42 13.35 -0.14
N LEU A 36 -30.91 14.46 -0.70
CA LEU A 36 -29.66 15.08 -0.25
C LEU A 36 -29.76 15.66 1.16
N LEU A 37 -30.95 16.14 1.56
CA LEU A 37 -31.19 16.69 2.89
C LEU A 37 -31.16 15.60 3.96
N SER A 38 -31.63 14.40 3.61
CA SER A 38 -31.58 13.22 4.48
C SER A 38 -30.14 12.72 4.69
N HIS A 39 -29.34 12.65 3.62
CA HIS A 39 -27.93 12.25 3.76
C HIS A 39 -27.11 13.32 4.49
N ALA A 40 -27.38 14.60 4.23
CA ALA A 40 -26.75 15.70 4.95
C ALA A 40 -27.09 15.67 6.46
N SER A 41 -28.34 15.35 6.83
CA SER A 41 -28.71 15.26 8.25
C SER A 41 -28.02 14.09 8.95
N VAL A 42 -27.88 12.92 8.30
CA VAL A 42 -27.14 11.78 8.86
C VAL A 42 -25.67 12.14 9.08
N LEU A 43 -25.02 12.81 8.13
CA LEU A 43 -23.63 13.27 8.27
C LEU A 43 -23.48 14.29 9.42
N LEU A 44 -24.40 15.25 9.51
CA LEU A 44 -24.37 16.26 10.58
C LEU A 44 -24.59 15.63 11.96
N LEU A 45 -25.57 14.73 12.10
CA LEU A 45 -25.86 14.08 13.38
C LEU A 45 -24.71 13.18 13.84
N THR A 46 -24.13 12.40 12.92
CA THR A 46 -22.99 11.52 13.25
C THR A 46 -21.74 12.33 13.60
N SER A 47 -21.43 13.38 12.86
CA SER A 47 -20.31 14.27 13.18
C SER A 47 -20.47 14.97 14.54
N LEU A 48 -21.67 15.50 14.82
CA LEU A 48 -21.97 16.16 16.09
C LEU A 48 -21.89 15.18 17.27
N PHE A 49 -22.40 13.96 17.09
CA PHE A 49 -22.32 12.92 18.12
C PHE A 49 -20.86 12.61 18.47
N TRP A 50 -20.00 12.38 17.46
CA TRP A 50 -18.59 12.12 17.70
C TRP A 50 -17.86 13.32 18.33
N LEU A 51 -18.18 14.56 17.91
CA LEU A 51 -17.61 15.75 18.54
C LEU A 51 -18.00 15.88 20.02
N LEU A 52 -19.25 15.57 20.38
CA LEU A 52 -19.69 15.56 21.78
C LEU A 52 -19.00 14.47 22.58
N VAL A 53 -18.89 13.25 22.03
CA VAL A 53 -18.12 12.18 22.66
C VAL A 53 -16.69 12.64 22.92
N MET A 54 -16.01 13.20 21.92
CA MET A 54 -14.64 13.72 22.10
C MET A 54 -14.60 14.88 23.11
N PHE A 55 -15.61 15.73 23.20
CA PHE A 55 -15.65 16.82 24.18
C PHE A 55 -15.82 16.33 25.62
N PHE A 56 -16.60 15.28 25.84
CA PHE A 56 -16.87 14.73 27.19
C PHE A 56 -15.88 13.67 27.64
N THR A 57 -15.26 12.92 26.72
CA THR A 57 -14.31 11.85 27.07
C THR A 57 -12.87 12.34 27.11
N PHE A 58 -12.54 13.43 26.42
CA PHE A 58 -11.22 14.03 26.52
C PHE A 58 -11.29 15.09 27.61
N PRO A 59 -10.52 14.94 28.70
CA PRO A 59 -10.41 16.02 29.68
C PRO A 59 -9.92 17.27 28.95
N THR A 60 -10.62 18.39 29.17
CA THR A 60 -10.10 19.71 28.80
C THR A 60 -8.67 19.80 29.31
N PRO A 61 -7.68 20.10 28.45
CA PRO A 61 -6.33 20.35 28.94
C PRO A 61 -6.44 21.58 29.84
N GLU A 62 -6.47 21.36 31.16
CA GLU A 62 -6.11 22.41 32.10
C GLU A 62 -4.73 22.89 31.65
N ASP A 63 -4.57 24.21 31.51
CA ASP A 63 -3.30 24.85 31.26
C ASP A 63 -2.37 24.57 32.45
N GLU A 64 -1.77 23.39 32.45
CA GLU A 64 -0.70 22.95 33.34
C GLU A 64 0.58 23.69 32.91
N PRO A 65 1.04 24.72 33.63
CA PRO A 65 2.23 25.47 33.24
C PRO A 65 3.54 24.71 33.57
N LEU A 66 3.50 23.40 33.81
CA LEU A 66 4.67 22.64 34.28
C LEU A 66 5.18 21.56 33.33
N THR A 67 4.51 21.28 32.21
CA THR A 67 4.92 20.14 31.33
C THR A 67 5.70 20.55 30.06
N ARG A 68 5.81 21.86 29.74
CA ARG A 68 6.66 22.31 28.62
C ARG A 68 8.17 22.27 28.91
N ALA A 69 8.58 22.19 30.18
CA ALA A 69 9.99 22.15 30.55
C ALA A 69 10.65 20.75 30.37
N LEU A 70 9.87 19.68 30.24
CA LEU A 70 10.40 18.31 30.13
C LEU A 70 10.47 17.78 28.68
N ILE A 71 9.84 18.45 27.72
CA ILE A 71 9.87 18.04 26.29
C ILE A 71 11.01 18.73 25.52
N SER A 72 11.67 19.75 26.09
CA SER A 72 12.83 20.40 25.49
C SER A 72 14.18 19.77 25.88
N THR A 73 14.15 18.57 26.45
CA THR A 73 15.37 17.80 26.78
C THR A 73 15.19 16.34 26.39
N SER A 74 14.64 16.05 25.22
CA SER A 74 15.01 14.80 24.58
C SER A 74 16.51 14.93 24.30
N PRO A 75 17.40 14.13 24.93
CA PRO A 75 18.80 14.20 24.60
C PRO A 75 18.89 13.89 23.10
N SER A 76 19.37 14.85 22.31
CA SER A 76 19.67 14.59 20.90
C SER A 76 20.77 13.54 20.88
N TYR A 77 20.38 12.27 20.81
CA TYR A 77 21.30 11.16 20.84
C TYR A 77 21.92 11.08 19.45
N ASN A 78 23.19 11.47 19.34
CA ASN A 78 23.92 11.41 18.09
C ASN A 78 24.29 9.95 17.78
N VAL A 79 23.30 9.18 17.30
CA VAL A 79 23.41 7.74 16.93
C VAL A 79 24.54 7.48 15.95
N THR A 80 24.90 8.49 15.17
CA THR A 80 25.85 8.43 14.06
C THR A 80 27.20 9.03 14.38
N SER A 81 27.44 9.51 15.60
CA SER A 81 28.66 10.25 16.01
C SER A 81 29.97 9.55 15.66
N ASN A 82 30.00 8.22 15.69
CA ASN A 82 31.17 7.40 15.34
C ASN A 82 30.90 6.45 14.16
N ARG A 83 29.90 6.73 13.31
CA ARG A 83 29.56 5.88 12.17
C ARG A 83 30.22 6.38 10.90
N ARG A 84 30.78 5.44 10.14
CA ARG A 84 31.23 5.67 8.76
C ARG A 84 30.10 5.31 7.80
N LYS A 85 29.80 6.19 6.85
CA LYS A 85 28.90 5.86 5.73
C LYS A 85 29.59 4.83 4.84
N LEU A 86 28.93 3.68 4.65
CA LEU A 86 29.32 2.70 3.65
C LEU A 86 28.65 3.05 2.33
N THR A 87 29.38 2.95 1.22
CA THR A 87 28.90 3.33 -0.12
C THR A 87 29.34 2.29 -1.14
N CYS A 88 28.54 2.12 -2.20
CA CYS A 88 28.80 1.18 -3.30
C CYS A 88 29.12 1.85 -4.63
N GLY A 89 29.50 3.13 -4.62
CA GLY A 89 29.77 3.89 -5.83
C GLY A 89 28.52 4.20 -6.65
N ASN A 90 28.73 4.60 -7.89
CA ASN A 90 27.69 5.01 -8.83
C ASN A 90 27.59 4.10 -10.06
N SER A 91 28.36 3.01 -10.10
CA SER A 91 28.32 2.03 -11.19
C SER A 91 28.42 0.61 -10.67
N THR A 92 27.93 -0.35 -11.45
CA THR A 92 28.06 -1.79 -11.16
C THR A 92 29.51 -2.20 -10.97
N ASP A 93 30.41 -1.74 -11.85
CA ASP A 93 31.84 -2.05 -11.75
C ASP A 93 32.46 -1.52 -10.46
N GLU A 94 32.08 -0.31 -10.05
CA GLU A 94 32.52 0.26 -8.78
C GLU A 94 31.98 -0.53 -7.59
N ALA A 95 30.70 -0.90 -7.60
CA ALA A 95 30.07 -1.66 -6.54
C ALA A 95 30.75 -3.03 -6.36
N VAL A 96 31.01 -3.74 -7.46
CA VAL A 96 31.72 -5.01 -7.46
C VAL A 96 33.15 -4.84 -6.94
N LYS A 97 33.89 -3.83 -7.40
CA LYS A 97 35.24 -3.52 -6.91
C LYS A 97 35.28 -3.19 -5.42
N MET A 98 34.23 -2.56 -4.90
CA MET A 98 34.08 -2.24 -3.47
C MET A 98 33.55 -3.42 -2.63
N GLY A 99 33.30 -4.56 -3.24
CA GLY A 99 32.80 -5.76 -2.54
C GLY A 99 31.33 -5.66 -2.13
N CYS A 100 30.57 -4.76 -2.74
CA CYS A 100 29.13 -4.67 -2.52
C CYS A 100 28.40 -5.89 -3.11
N LYS A 101 27.20 -6.12 -2.58
CA LYS A 101 26.31 -7.21 -2.97
C LYS A 101 25.02 -6.61 -3.50
N TYR A 102 24.53 -7.14 -4.60
CA TYR A 102 23.25 -6.69 -5.13
C TYR A 102 22.12 -7.42 -4.42
N ASP A 103 21.15 -6.65 -3.94
CA ASP A 103 19.94 -7.13 -3.30
C ASP A 103 18.77 -7.03 -4.30
N ALA A 104 18.27 -8.20 -4.72
CA ALA A 104 17.17 -8.32 -5.66
C ALA A 104 15.87 -7.69 -5.14
N SER A 105 15.65 -7.73 -3.83
CA SER A 105 14.43 -7.23 -3.20
C SER A 105 14.38 -5.70 -3.16
N LEU A 106 15.55 -5.06 -3.11
CA LEU A 106 15.69 -3.60 -3.15
C LEU A 106 15.98 -3.04 -4.55
N GLY A 107 16.39 -3.89 -5.49
CA GLY A 107 16.85 -3.47 -6.81
C GLY A 107 18.13 -2.62 -6.73
N GLY A 108 19.06 -2.96 -5.84
CA GLY A 108 20.20 -2.08 -5.56
C GLY A 108 21.42 -2.73 -4.92
N TRP A 109 22.56 -2.03 -5.01
CA TRP A 109 23.82 -2.46 -4.43
C TRP A 109 23.94 -2.04 -2.96
N LEU A 110 24.17 -3.02 -2.09
CA LEU A 110 24.40 -2.83 -0.66
C LEU A 110 25.85 -3.14 -0.27
N ALA A 111 26.36 -2.41 0.71
CA ALA A 111 27.64 -2.75 1.31
C ALA A 111 27.53 -4.13 1.97
N ALA A 112 28.57 -4.96 1.85
CA ALA A 112 28.53 -6.34 2.34
C ALA A 112 28.02 -6.51 3.79
N PRO A 113 28.35 -5.63 4.77
CA PRO A 113 27.81 -5.75 6.13
C PRO A 113 26.30 -5.50 6.26
N CYS A 114 25.69 -4.88 5.26
CA CYS A 114 24.26 -4.58 5.20
C CYS A 114 23.49 -5.59 4.34
N PHE A 115 24.17 -6.49 3.65
CA PHE A 115 23.55 -7.48 2.79
C PHE A 115 23.08 -8.67 3.62
N ASP A 116 21.79 -8.97 3.55
CA ASP A 116 21.20 -10.14 4.19
C ASP A 116 20.81 -11.18 3.15
N GLN A 117 21.62 -12.23 3.07
CA GLN A 117 21.40 -13.31 2.11
C GLN A 117 20.11 -14.09 2.38
N TYR A 118 19.67 -14.19 3.64
CA TYR A 118 18.45 -14.93 3.98
C TYR A 118 17.23 -14.25 3.38
N TRP A 119 17.11 -12.92 3.55
CA TRP A 119 15.99 -12.16 2.99
C TRP A 119 15.95 -12.17 1.47
N VAL A 120 17.12 -12.05 0.82
CA VAL A 120 17.20 -12.15 -0.64
C VAL A 120 16.74 -13.53 -1.12
N ASN A 121 17.15 -14.60 -0.44
CA ASN A 121 16.73 -15.94 -0.81
C ASN A 121 15.21 -16.14 -0.62
N ASP A 122 14.65 -15.67 0.49
CA ASP A 122 13.21 -15.73 0.78
C ASP A 122 12.38 -14.96 -0.27
N TYR A 123 12.85 -13.77 -0.65
CA TYR A 123 12.25 -12.98 -1.72
C TYR A 123 12.26 -13.68 -3.08
N LEU A 124 13.27 -14.51 -3.35
CA LEU A 124 13.39 -15.22 -4.63
C LEU A 124 12.60 -16.55 -4.65
N THR A 125 12.20 -17.09 -3.49
CA THR A 125 11.55 -18.42 -3.41
C THR A 125 10.18 -18.49 -4.06
N ASP A 126 9.40 -17.40 -4.05
CA ASP A 126 8.08 -17.34 -4.70
C ASP A 126 8.15 -16.96 -6.19
N GLY A 127 9.36 -16.68 -6.69
CA GLY A 127 9.60 -16.25 -8.07
C GLY A 127 9.30 -14.78 -8.33
N SER A 128 9.00 -13.95 -7.32
CA SER A 128 8.69 -12.52 -7.46
C SER A 128 9.83 -11.72 -8.09
N GLY A 129 11.08 -12.12 -7.84
CA GLY A 129 12.27 -11.52 -8.46
C GLY A 129 12.73 -12.18 -9.76
N THR A 130 11.91 -13.01 -10.41
CA THR A 130 12.31 -13.70 -11.64
C THR A 130 12.41 -12.72 -12.81
N ALA A 131 13.59 -12.60 -13.40
CA ALA A 131 13.78 -11.90 -14.66
C ALA A 131 13.72 -12.88 -15.85
N PHE A 132 13.33 -12.37 -17.02
CA PHE A 132 13.25 -13.14 -18.26
C PHE A 132 14.05 -12.47 -19.38
N ALA A 133 14.72 -13.27 -20.22
CA ALA A 133 15.53 -12.78 -21.33
C ALA A 133 14.69 -12.37 -22.55
N ASP A 134 13.43 -12.81 -22.60
CA ASP A 134 12.50 -12.65 -23.71
C ASP A 134 11.18 -12.02 -23.27
N LYS A 135 10.46 -11.45 -24.25
CA LYS A 135 9.14 -10.83 -24.03
C LYS A 135 8.04 -11.83 -23.72
N ASP A 136 8.21 -13.09 -24.11
CA ASP A 136 7.21 -14.14 -23.93
C ASP A 136 7.31 -14.81 -22.55
N LEU A 137 8.20 -14.31 -21.68
CA LEU A 137 8.43 -14.79 -20.30
C LEU A 137 8.77 -16.28 -20.24
N SER A 138 9.53 -16.78 -21.22
CA SER A 138 9.83 -18.20 -21.38
C SER A 138 11.24 -18.58 -20.91
N GLN A 139 12.21 -17.67 -21.06
CA GLN A 139 13.62 -17.87 -20.73
C GLN A 139 13.95 -17.14 -19.44
N ARG A 140 13.80 -17.86 -18.31
CA ARG A 140 14.22 -17.35 -17.00
C ARG A 140 15.71 -17.06 -16.98
N MET A 141 16.07 -15.93 -16.41
CA MET A 141 17.45 -15.55 -16.14
C MET A 141 17.76 -15.78 -14.66
N THR A 142 18.98 -16.24 -14.41
CA THR A 142 19.55 -16.23 -13.06
C THR A 142 19.84 -14.80 -12.62
N HIS A 143 19.84 -14.58 -11.31
CA HIS A 143 20.13 -13.27 -10.75
C HIS A 143 21.53 -12.75 -11.16
N SER A 144 22.53 -13.62 -11.29
CA SER A 144 23.85 -13.25 -11.83
C SER A 144 23.79 -12.74 -13.27
N GLU A 145 22.99 -13.38 -14.14
CA GLU A 145 22.87 -12.96 -15.55
C GLU A 145 22.17 -11.61 -15.68
N VAL A 146 21.18 -11.34 -14.84
CA VAL A 146 20.49 -10.04 -14.75
C VAL A 146 21.49 -8.93 -14.45
N LEU A 147 22.37 -9.17 -13.48
CA LEU A 147 23.41 -8.23 -13.08
C LEU A 147 24.47 -8.01 -14.16
N GLU A 148 24.94 -9.07 -14.80
CA GLU A 148 25.92 -9.00 -15.88
C GLU A 148 25.39 -8.21 -17.09
N ARG A 149 24.09 -8.30 -17.36
CA ARG A 149 23.43 -7.55 -18.45
C ARG A 149 23.09 -6.11 -18.08
N GLY A 150 23.28 -5.72 -16.82
CA GLY A 150 22.95 -4.38 -16.34
C GLY A 150 21.45 -4.09 -16.32
N PHE A 151 20.62 -5.14 -16.20
CA PHE A 151 19.19 -4.97 -15.99
C PHE A 151 18.94 -4.87 -14.48
N TYR A 152 18.74 -3.65 -13.98
CA TYR A 152 18.40 -3.35 -12.59
C TYR A 152 17.34 -2.27 -12.52
#